data_AF-A0A7S3GZA0-F1
#
_entry.id   AF-A0A7S3GZA0-F1
#
_cell.length_a   1.000
_cell.length_b   1.000
_cell.length_c   1.000
_cell.angle_alpha   90.00
_cell.angle_beta   90.00
_cell.angle_gamma   90.00
#
_symmetry.space_group_name_H-M   'P 1'
#
loop_
_entity.id
_entity.type
_entity.pdbx_description
1 polymer ?
#
loop_
_entity_poly.entity_id
_entity_poly.type
_entity_poly.pdbx_seq_one_letter_code
_entity_poly.pdbx_strand_id
1 'polypeptide(L)'
;FEPQIRSIFQQIPAQQRQTLLFTATWPKEVRSLASEFLNRPIHVQTGAVDVLTVNKDIEQHVCFVQNEQEKAQQLITILRGLGAGDRCLIFCEMKRSAEVLANE
;
A
#
# COMPACT_ATOMS: atom_id res chain seq x y z
N PHE A 1 4.29 16.55 -1.57
CA PHE A 1 5.06 16.39 -2.82
C PHE A 1 4.45 17.15 -4.00
N GLU A 2 3.14 17.32 -4.08
CA GLU A 2 2.50 18.05 -5.17
C GLU A 2 3.04 19.48 -5.40
N PRO A 3 3.26 20.33 -4.37
CA PRO A 3 3.83 21.67 -4.58
C PRO A 3 5.21 21.63 -5.25
N GLN A 4 6.04 20.64 -4.88
CA GLN A 4 7.36 20.44 -5.47
C GLN A 4 7.27 20.02 -6.94
N ILE A 5 6.36 19.10 -7.28
CA ILE A 5 6.12 18.68 -8.67
C ILE A 5 5.71 19.87 -9.53
N ARG A 6 4.78 20.71 -9.04
CA ARG A 6 4.33 21.92 -9.75
C ARG A 6 5.47 22.88 -10.04
N SER A 7 6.36 23.10 -9.07
CA SER A 7 7.53 23.96 -9.24
C SER A 7 8.46 23.45 -10.34
N ILE A 8 8.74 22.14 -10.38
CA ILE A 8 9.57 21.53 -11.43
C ILE A 8 8.93 21.72 -12.80
N PHE A 9 7.62 21.48 -12.93
CA PHE A 9 6.90 21.59 -14.20
C PHE A 9 6.81 23.03 -14.74
N GLN A 10 6.90 24.04 -13.87
CA GLN A 10 6.97 25.45 -14.27
C GLN A 10 8.32 25.82 -14.90
N GLN A 11 9.40 25.13 -14.53
CA GLN A 11 10.75 25.39 -15.07
C GLN A 11 11.04 24.64 -16.37
N ILE A 12 10.19 23.69 -16.77
CA ILE A 12 10.40 22.86 -17.95
C ILE A 12 9.44 23.29 -19.07
N PRO A 13 9.93 23.66 -20.27
CA PRO A 13 9.08 24.04 -21.40
C PRO A 13 8.04 22.97 -21.76
N ALA A 14 6.77 23.36 -21.81
CA ALA A 14 5.66 22.42 -22.02
C ALA A 14 5.65 21.81 -23.43
N GLN A 15 6.13 22.51 -24.46
CA GLN A 15 6.09 22.02 -25.85
C GLN A 15 7.12 20.93 -26.18
N GLN A 16 8.15 20.72 -25.34
CA GLN A 16 9.26 19.81 -25.65
C GLN A 16 9.41 18.65 -24.65
N ARG A 17 8.50 18.53 -23.67
CA ARG A 17 8.61 17.48 -22.65
C ARG A 17 7.69 16.30 -22.94
N GLN A 18 8.23 15.10 -22.79
CA GLN A 18 7.45 13.88 -22.65
C GLN A 18 7.34 13.55 -21.16
N THR A 19 6.11 13.45 -20.65
CA THR A 19 5.85 13.10 -19.26
C THR A 19 5.34 11.67 -19.19
N LEU A 20 5.93 10.86 -18.31
CA LEU A 20 5.44 9.52 -17.97
C LEU A 20 5.04 9.52 -16.48
N LEU A 21 3.90 8.93 -16.17
CA LEU A 21 3.42 8.75 -14.81
C LEU A 21 3.31 7.26 -14.51
N PHE A 22 4.01 6.80 -13.48
CA PHE A 22 3.93 5.44 -12.98
C PHE A 22 3.32 5.46 -11.57
N THR A 23 2.33 4.61 -11.35
CA THR A 23 1.64 4.51 -10.06
C THR A 23 1.10 3.11 -9.87
N ALA A 24 1.10 2.64 -8.62
CA ALA A 24 0.53 1.34 -8.24
C ALA A 24 -0.99 1.42 -8.04
N THR A 25 -1.55 2.62 -7.84
CA THR A 25 -2.97 2.85 -7.58
C THR A 25 -3.51 4.00 -8.43
N TRP A 26 -4.83 4.06 -8.63
CA TRP A 26 -5.49 5.08 -9.47
C TRP A 26 -6.66 5.82 -8.79
N PRO A 27 -6.47 6.35 -7.56
CA PRO A 27 -7.51 7.13 -6.90
C PRO A 27 -7.76 8.45 -7.64
N LYS A 28 -8.81 9.18 -7.25
CA LYS A 28 -9.27 10.40 -7.93
C LYS A 28 -8.18 11.49 -7.96
N GLU A 29 -7.39 11.58 -6.90
CA GLU A 29 -6.31 12.56 -6.73
C GLU A 29 -5.20 12.31 -7.76
N VAL A 30 -4.81 11.04 -7.96
CA VAL A 30 -3.79 10.66 -8.96
C VAL A 30 -4.30 10.90 -10.37
N ARG A 31 -5.58 10.61 -10.65
CA ARG A 31 -6.23 10.95 -11.92
C ARG A 31 -6.20 12.45 -12.21
N SER A 32 -6.46 13.28 -11.20
CA SER A 32 -6.40 14.73 -11.32
C SER A 32 -4.98 15.19 -11.71
N LEU A 33 -3.95 14.69 -11.03
CA LEU A 33 -2.55 15.01 -11.35
C LEU A 33 -2.17 14.54 -12.77
N ALA A 34 -2.58 13.34 -13.16
CA ALA A 34 -2.34 12.80 -14.49
C ALA A 34 -2.96 13.70 -15.58
N SER A 35 -4.18 14.17 -15.37
CA SER A 35 -4.88 15.05 -16.32
C SER A 35 -4.21 16.41 -16.48
N GLU A 36 -3.50 16.87 -15.45
CA GLU A 36 -2.84 18.17 -15.45
C GLU A 36 -1.43 18.12 -16.06
N PHE A 37 -0.68 17.05 -15.81
CA PHE A 37 0.73 16.97 -16.18
C PHE A 37 1.02 16.19 -17.46
N LEU A 38 0.07 15.35 -17.92
CA LEU A 38 0.21 14.55 -19.13
C LEU A 38 -0.54 15.19 -20.30
N ASN A 39 0.07 15.17 -21.48
CA ASN A 39 -0.56 15.60 -22.73
C ASN A 39 -0.95 14.37 -23.56
N ARG A 40 -2.26 14.16 -23.77
CA ARG A 40 -2.81 13.01 -24.53
C ARG A 40 -2.15 11.66 -24.18
N PRO A 41 -2.16 11.25 -22.89
CA PRO A 41 -1.47 10.04 -22.47
C PRO A 41 -2.14 8.78 -23.03
N ILE A 42 -1.32 7.77 -23.33
CA ILE A 42 -1.78 6.38 -23.44
C ILE A 42 -1.80 5.81 -22.02
N HIS A 43 -2.98 5.39 -21.57
CA HIS A 43 -3.14 4.75 -20.27
C HIS A 43 -2.99 3.24 -20.43
N VAL A 44 -1.97 2.68 -19.78
CA VAL A 44 -1.74 1.23 -19.70
C VAL A 44 -1.93 0.81 -18.26
N GLN A 45 -2.82 -0.16 -18.05
CA GLN A 45 -3.17 -0.67 -16.73
C GLN A 45 -3.02 -2.18 -16.72
N THR A 46 -2.35 -2.70 -15.69
CA THR A 46 -2.22 -4.14 -15.44
C THR A 46 -3.01 -4.50 -14.18
N GLY A 47 -4.08 -5.27 -14.33
CA GLY A 47 -4.98 -5.67 -13.22
C GLY A 47 -6.24 -4.80 -13.08
N ALA A 48 -7.11 -5.14 -12.13
CA ALA A 48 -8.34 -4.40 -11.82
C ALA A 48 -8.07 -3.35 -10.73
N VAL A 49 -8.35 -2.09 -11.02
CA VAL A 49 -8.00 -0.94 -10.17
C VAL A 49 -9.15 -0.46 -9.29
N ASP A 50 -10.40 -0.75 -9.67
CA ASP A 50 -11.60 -0.26 -8.94
C ASP A 50 -12.08 -1.20 -7.83
N VAL A 51 -11.39 -2.32 -7.63
CA VAL A 51 -11.61 -3.16 -6.46
C VAL A 51 -10.25 -3.30 -5.83
N LEU A 52 -10.10 -2.91 -4.57
CA LEU A 52 -9.00 -3.31 -3.70
C LEU A 52 -9.07 -4.84 -3.55
N THR A 53 -8.81 -5.54 -4.65
CA THR A 53 -8.83 -6.97 -4.75
C THR A 53 -7.43 -7.40 -4.43
N VAL A 54 -7.28 -7.86 -3.18
CA VAL A 54 -6.14 -8.66 -2.79
C VAL A 54 -5.98 -9.79 -3.83
N ASN A 55 -4.74 -10.15 -4.14
CA ASN A 55 -4.47 -11.27 -5.04
C ASN A 55 -5.30 -12.49 -4.59
N LYS A 56 -5.99 -13.14 -5.54
CA LYS A 56 -6.87 -14.28 -5.28
C LYS A 56 -6.12 -15.49 -4.71
N ASP A 57 -4.81 -15.57 -4.93
CA ASP A 57 -3.96 -16.61 -4.37
C ASP A 57 -3.63 -16.38 -2.88
N ILE A 58 -3.97 -15.21 -2.33
CA ILE A 58 -3.77 -14.89 -0.91
C ILE A 58 -5.04 -15.27 -0.14
N GLU A 59 -4.92 -16.26 0.74
CA GLU A 59 -5.96 -16.61 1.71
C GLU A 59 -6.03 -15.54 2.82
N GLN A 60 -7.23 -15.10 3.14
CA GLN A 60 -7.48 -14.04 4.12
C GLN A 60 -8.40 -14.56 5.22
N HIS A 61 -7.97 -14.39 6.47
CA HIS A 61 -8.74 -14.76 7.65
C HIS A 61 -8.99 -13.53 8.54
N VAL A 62 -10.18 -13.46 9.14
CA VAL A 62 -10.55 -12.43 10.11
C VAL A 62 -10.93 -13.12 11.41
N CYS A 63 -10.21 -12.80 12.49
CA CYS A 63 -10.49 -13.30 13.82
C CYS A 63 -11.04 -12.17 14.69
N PHE A 64 -12.27 -12.32 15.19
CA PHE A 64 -12.83 -11.43 16.18
C PHE A 64 -12.35 -11.84 17.57
N VAL A 65 -11.86 -10.87 18.35
CA VAL A 65 -11.34 -11.08 19.70
C VAL A 65 -12.03 -10.09 20.65
N GLN A 66 -12.26 -10.50 21.90
CA GLN A 66 -12.98 -9.70 22.87
C GLN A 66 -12.08 -8.70 23.60
N ASN A 67 -10.79 -9.00 23.72
CA ASN A 67 -9.81 -8.17 24.40
C ASN A 67 -8.38 -8.43 23.91
N GLU A 68 -7.42 -7.62 24.37
CA GLU A 68 -6.01 -7.71 23.97
C GLU A 68 -5.33 -9.01 24.42
N GLN A 69 -5.73 -9.62 25.55
CA GLN A 69 -5.15 -10.88 26.01
C GLN A 69 -5.52 -12.04 25.07
N GLU A 70 -6.79 -12.09 24.65
CA GLU A 70 -7.25 -13.06 23.65
C GLU A 70 -6.55 -12.86 22.31
N LYS A 71 -6.35 -11.61 21.88
CA LYS A 71 -5.58 -11.26 20.68
C LYS A 71 -4.15 -11.80 20.72
N ALA A 72 -3.45 -11.63 21.84
CA ALA A 72 -2.10 -12.15 22.03
C ALA A 72 -2.09 -13.68 21.96
N GLN A 73 -3.05 -14.35 22.61
CA GLN A 73 -3.16 -15.81 22.58
C GLN A 73 -3.46 -16.36 21.18
N GLN A 74 -4.30 -15.68 20.40
CA GLN A 74 -4.57 -16.02 19.00
C GLN A 74 -3.32 -15.83 18.13
N LEU A 75 -2.59 -14.74 18.31
CA LEU A 75 -1.34 -14.51 17.60
C LEU A 75 -0.31 -15.63 17.85
N ILE A 76 -0.11 -16.04 19.10
CA ILE A 76 0.77 -17.16 19.46
C ILE A 76 0.33 -18.44 18.75
N THR A 77 -0.97 -18.70 18.68
CA THR A 77 -1.53 -19.88 18.01
C THR A 77 -1.20 -19.88 16.51
N ILE A 78 -1.36 -18.73 15.85
CA ILE A 78 -1.00 -18.55 14.43
C ILE A 78 0.50 -18.78 14.23
N LEU A 79 1.34 -18.19 15.06
CA LEU A 79 2.80 -18.31 14.94
C LEU A 79 3.29 -19.73 15.18
N ARG A 80 2.66 -20.50 16.07
CA ARG A 80 2.96 -21.93 16.28
C ARG A 80 2.60 -22.82 15.09
N GLY A 81 1.69 -22.36 14.23
CA GLY A 81 1.33 -23.05 12.99
C GLY A 81 2.33 -22.86 11.85
N LEU A 82 3.27 -21.92 11.99
CA LEU A 82 4.28 -21.66 10.97
C LEU A 82 5.34 -22.76 10.94
N GLY A 83 5.74 -23.16 9.73
CA GLY A 83 6.78 -24.16 9.52
C GLY A 83 8.19 -23.61 9.74
N ALA A 84 9.16 -24.52 9.85
CA ALA A 84 10.56 -24.15 9.90
C ALA A 84 11.00 -23.44 8.61
N GLY A 85 11.41 -22.18 8.72
CA GLY A 85 11.86 -21.36 7.58
C GLY A 85 10.81 -20.40 7.03
N ASP A 86 9.57 -20.47 7.52
CA ASP A 86 8.54 -19.49 7.16
C ASP A 86 8.91 -18.10 7.68
N ARG A 87 8.55 -17.07 6.90
CA ARG A 87 8.77 -15.66 7.26
C ARG A 87 7.43 -15.00 7.50
N CYS A 88 7.29 -14.37 8.66
CA CYS A 88 6.09 -13.64 9.06
C CYS A 88 6.42 -12.15 9.24
N LEU A 89 5.50 -11.28 8.85
CA LEU A 89 5.54 -9.86 9.13
C LEU A 89 4.28 -9.47 9.91
N ILE A 90 4.46 -8.93 11.11
CA ILE A 90 3.37 -8.51 11.99
C ILE A 90 3.32 -6.99 12.00
N PHE A 91 2.16 -6.43 11.63
CA PHE A 91 1.92 -4.99 11.70
C PHE A 91 1.25 -4.62 13.03
N CYS A 92 1.80 -3.62 13.71
CA CYS A 92 1.23 -3.05 14.92
C CYS A 92 0.89 -1.58 14.69
N GLU A 93 -0.15 -1.08 15.33
CA GLU A 93 -0.59 0.32 15.20
C GLU A 93 0.44 1.31 15.74
N MET A 94 1.01 1.02 16.92
CA MET A 94 1.95 1.91 17.60
C MET A 94 3.31 1.25 17.76
N LYS A 95 4.37 2.07 17.68
CA LYS A 95 5.76 1.66 17.92
C LYS A 95 5.90 0.94 19.27
N ARG A 96 5.31 1.50 20.33
CA ARG A 96 5.37 0.91 21.67
C ARG A 96 4.75 -0.49 21.72
N SER A 97 3.64 -0.72 21.01
CA SER A 97 2.99 -2.04 20.96
C SER A 97 3.86 -3.06 20.25
N ALA A 98 4.53 -2.66 19.17
CA ALA A 98 5.50 -3.52 18.48
C ALA A 98 6.69 -3.89 19.38
N GLU A 99 7.21 -2.91 20.14
CA GLU A 99 8.30 -3.15 21.09
C GLU A 99 7.90 -4.11 22.21
N VAL A 100 6.69 -3.97 22.78
CA VAL A 100 6.19 -4.91 23.79
C VAL A 100 6.08 -6.31 23.20
N LEU A 101 5.42 -6.45 22.04
CA LEU A 101 5.21 -7.74 21.39
C LEU A 101 6.52 -8.45 21.01
N ALA A 102 7.55 -7.70 20.61
CA ALA A 102 8.84 -8.28 20.24
C ALA A 102 9.66 -8.77 21.45
N ASN A 103 9.33 -8.30 22.65
CA ASN A 103 10.04 -8.64 23.89
C ASN A 103 9.23 -9.58 24.81
N GLU A 104 8.03 -9.99 24.41
CA GLU A 104 7.28 -11.11 25.02
C GLU A 104 7.83 -12.47 24.58
#